data_AF-A0A2L0BQL1-F1
#
_entry.id   AF-A0A2L0BQL1-F1
#
_cell.length_a   1.000
_cell.length_b   1.000
_cell.length_c   1.000
_cell.angle_alpha   90.00
_cell.angle_beta   90.00
_cell.angle_gamma   90.00
#
_symmetry.space_group_name_H-M   'P 1'
#
loop_
_entity.id
_entity.type
_entity.pdbx_description
1 polymer ?
#
loop_
_entity_poly.entity_id
_entity_poly.type
_entity_poly.pdbx_seq_one_letter_code
_entity_poly.pdbx_strand_id
1 'polypeptide(L)'
;ETLSNRYPYSCYKQVFVDETDEEHKSYATMSILSVNLLHSAVIVDQVYNTRTVMAQAIAEQFFGCFISMQNWSDMWLNKGISQYLCGLYCKKCFGNNEYRYWVQSMLQDVVKYEEQFGGIVLDPSQPPAPLPVGSNSVQPYNLKHNEEKFYFSIRNLHTLSPMYILALHKKACLVMRMLEHRIGQELLLQVFNKQLSLAANAAQQKIGSGLWGHMLISTNVFTKAI
;
A
#
# COMPACT_ATOMS: atom_id res chain seq x y z
N GLU A 1 -17.94 -7.28 -2.63
CA GLU A 1 -18.50 -6.26 -3.54
C GLU A 1 -17.43 -5.35 -4.10
N THR A 2 -16.61 -4.69 -3.26
CA THR A 2 -15.52 -3.81 -3.73
C THR A 2 -14.51 -4.55 -4.61
N LEU A 3 -14.10 -5.74 -4.19
CA LEU A 3 -13.43 -6.71 -5.03
C LEU A 3 -14.47 -7.73 -5.52
N SER A 4 -14.42 -8.04 -6.82
CA SER A 4 -15.32 -9.00 -7.47
C SER A 4 -14.80 -10.44 -7.37
N ASN A 5 -13.69 -10.65 -6.66
CA ASN A 5 -13.06 -11.95 -6.45
C ASN A 5 -13.39 -12.51 -5.06
N ARG A 6 -13.42 -13.85 -4.97
CA ARG A 6 -13.50 -14.55 -3.69
C ARG A 6 -12.17 -14.42 -2.94
N TYR A 7 -12.23 -14.67 -1.64
CA TYR A 7 -11.02 -14.78 -0.82
C TYR A 7 -10.10 -15.89 -1.39
N PRO A 8 -8.80 -15.61 -1.61
CA PRO A 8 -7.93 -16.51 -2.36
C PRO A 8 -7.56 -17.80 -1.61
N TYR A 9 -7.80 -17.85 -0.30
CA TYR A 9 -7.47 -19.01 0.53
C TYR A 9 -8.72 -19.74 1.03
N SER A 10 -8.54 -20.94 1.58
CA SER A 10 -9.63 -21.80 2.07
C SER A 10 -10.28 -21.31 3.36
N CYS A 11 -9.50 -20.66 4.24
CA CYS A 11 -9.97 -20.18 5.54
C CYS A 11 -9.23 -18.91 5.95
N TYR A 12 -9.85 -18.14 6.85
CA TYR A 12 -9.27 -16.98 7.50
C TYR A 12 -9.16 -17.25 9.00
N LYS A 13 -7.95 -17.10 9.55
CA LYS A 13 -7.63 -17.27 10.97
C LYS A 13 -7.19 -15.94 11.56
N GLN A 14 -7.70 -15.60 12.73
CA GLN A 14 -7.37 -14.37 13.44
C GLN A 14 -6.87 -14.74 14.83
N VAL A 15 -5.69 -14.26 15.19
CA VAL A 15 -5.06 -14.55 16.48
C VAL A 15 -4.68 -13.24 17.15
N PHE A 16 -5.12 -13.07 18.38
CA PHE A 16 -4.75 -11.94 19.22
C PHE A 16 -3.61 -12.37 20.15
N VAL A 17 -2.51 -11.64 20.10
CA VAL A 17 -1.28 -11.92 20.86
C VAL A 17 -0.95 -10.69 21.70
N ASP A 18 -0.55 -10.93 22.94
CA ASP A 18 -0.06 -9.88 23.84
C ASP A 18 1.42 -9.59 23.55
N GLU A 19 1.88 -8.36 23.81
CA GLU A 19 3.27 -7.92 23.54
C GLU A 19 3.71 -8.02 22.06
N THR A 20 2.85 -7.63 21.13
CA THR A 20 3.22 -7.53 19.70
C THR A 20 3.94 -6.22 19.37
N ASP A 21 5.05 -6.27 18.63
CA ASP A 21 5.80 -5.09 18.19
C ASP A 21 4.98 -4.12 17.32
N GLU A 22 4.09 -4.67 16.49
CA GLU A 22 3.17 -3.91 15.64
C GLU A 22 1.72 -4.28 15.96
N GLU A 23 0.79 -3.33 15.75
CA GLU A 23 -0.63 -3.55 16.03
C GLU A 23 -1.25 -4.69 15.20
N HIS A 24 -0.74 -4.89 13.99
CA HIS A 24 -1.18 -5.97 13.10
C HIS A 24 -0.04 -6.44 12.18
N LYS A 25 -0.04 -7.75 11.91
CA LYS A 25 0.75 -8.37 10.84
C LYS A 25 -0.09 -9.38 10.07
N SER A 26 -0.06 -9.22 8.76
CA SER A 26 -0.83 -10.02 7.81
C SER A 26 0.03 -11.14 7.23
N TYR A 27 -0.45 -12.37 7.31
CA TYR A 27 0.16 -13.57 6.74
C TYR A 27 -0.82 -14.30 5.82
N ALA A 28 -0.33 -15.28 5.06
CA ALA A 28 -1.19 -16.15 4.25
C ALA A 28 -2.20 -16.88 5.15
N THR A 29 -3.50 -16.72 4.90
CA THR A 29 -4.63 -17.29 5.67
C THR A 29 -4.80 -16.80 7.10
N MET A 30 -3.83 -16.07 7.66
CA MET A 30 -3.78 -15.72 9.08
C MET A 30 -3.41 -14.26 9.29
N SER A 31 -4.02 -13.60 10.27
CA SER A 31 -3.61 -12.28 10.73
C SER A 31 -3.35 -12.31 12.22
N ILE A 32 -2.17 -11.83 12.62
CA ILE A 32 -1.77 -11.67 14.02
C ILE A 32 -2.04 -10.22 14.40
N LEU A 33 -2.77 -10.02 15.49
CA LEU A 33 -3.23 -8.72 15.97
C LEU A 33 -2.87 -8.55 17.44
N SER A 34 -2.68 -7.31 17.87
CA SER A 34 -2.47 -7.00 19.28
C SER A 34 -3.75 -7.22 20.10
N VAL A 35 -3.62 -7.78 21.31
CA VAL A 35 -4.73 -7.90 22.29
C VAL A 35 -5.35 -6.54 22.63
N ASN A 36 -4.61 -5.43 22.48
CA ASN A 36 -5.10 -4.06 22.71
C ASN A 36 -6.27 -3.64 21.80
N LEU A 37 -6.51 -4.38 20.71
CA LEU A 37 -7.63 -4.15 19.80
C LEU A 37 -8.93 -4.78 20.34
N LEU A 38 -8.86 -5.73 21.27
CA LEU A 38 -10.04 -6.34 21.87
C LEU A 38 -10.74 -5.33 22.78
N HIS A 39 -12.04 -5.15 22.54
CA HIS A 39 -12.86 -4.21 23.29
C HIS A 39 -14.27 -4.80 23.52
N SER A 40 -14.88 -4.40 24.64
CA SER A 40 -16.29 -4.68 24.91
C SER A 40 -17.18 -3.77 24.07
N ALA A 41 -18.41 -4.20 23.81
CA ALA A 41 -19.41 -3.45 23.05
C ALA A 41 -19.77 -2.07 23.67
N VAL A 42 -19.42 -1.86 24.94
CA VAL A 42 -19.62 -0.58 25.65
C VAL A 42 -18.62 0.50 25.20
N ILE A 43 -17.44 0.10 24.72
CA ILE A 43 -16.38 1.02 24.30
C ILE A 43 -16.53 1.32 22.81
N VAL A 44 -17.29 2.36 22.48
CA VAL A 44 -17.65 2.70 21.10
C VAL A 44 -16.46 3.29 20.32
N ASP A 45 -15.58 4.05 20.97
CA ASP A 45 -14.49 4.75 20.29
C ASP A 45 -13.47 3.78 19.67
N GLN A 46 -13.21 2.65 20.33
CA GLN A 46 -12.25 1.64 19.88
C GLN A 46 -12.75 0.85 18.65
N VAL A 47 -14.05 0.94 18.33
CA VAL A 47 -14.67 0.26 17.18
C VAL A 47 -14.03 0.72 15.87
N TYR A 48 -13.78 2.02 15.72
CA TYR A 48 -13.22 2.61 14.50
C TYR A 48 -11.78 2.12 14.26
N ASN A 49 -10.94 2.19 15.29
CA ASN A 49 -9.55 1.75 15.22
C ASN A 49 -9.46 0.25 14.92
N THR A 50 -10.14 -0.58 15.71
CA THR A 50 -10.09 -2.03 15.60
C THR A 50 -10.55 -2.50 14.22
N ARG A 51 -11.67 -1.99 13.73
CA ARG A 51 -12.22 -2.39 12.43
C ARG A 51 -11.38 -1.89 11.26
N THR A 52 -10.75 -0.72 11.38
CA THR A 52 -9.82 -0.20 10.37
C THR A 52 -8.57 -1.09 10.30
N VAL A 53 -7.99 -1.46 11.45
CA VAL A 53 -6.83 -2.35 11.52
C VAL A 53 -7.16 -3.75 10.98
N MET A 54 -8.32 -4.31 11.32
CA MET A 54 -8.76 -5.59 10.77
C MET A 54 -8.99 -5.53 9.25
N ALA A 55 -9.59 -4.44 8.74
CA ALA A 55 -9.77 -4.25 7.31
C ALA A 55 -8.44 -4.11 6.57
N GLN A 56 -7.48 -3.39 7.17
CA GLN A 56 -6.11 -3.29 6.65
C GLN A 56 -5.45 -4.68 6.59
N ALA A 57 -5.55 -5.47 7.66
CA ALA A 57 -4.97 -6.81 7.70
C ALA A 57 -5.52 -7.72 6.59
N ILE A 58 -6.83 -7.68 6.35
CA ILE A 58 -7.45 -8.45 5.26
C ILE A 58 -7.00 -7.91 3.88
N ALA A 59 -6.96 -6.60 3.69
CA ALA A 59 -6.53 -6.00 2.42
C ALA A 59 -5.09 -6.39 2.05
N GLU A 60 -4.20 -6.45 3.04
CA GLU A 60 -2.81 -6.90 2.88
C GLU A 60 -2.68 -8.39 2.55
N GLN A 61 -3.63 -9.23 2.96
CA GLN A 61 -3.63 -10.63 2.54
C GLN A 61 -3.87 -10.79 1.04
N PHE A 62 -4.71 -9.95 0.43
CA PHE A 62 -4.89 -9.90 -1.02
C PHE A 62 -3.66 -9.29 -1.72
N PHE A 63 -3.25 -8.10 -1.29
CA PHE A 63 -2.11 -7.37 -1.85
C PHE A 63 -0.99 -7.29 -0.81
N GLY A 64 -0.03 -8.21 -0.91
CA GLY A 64 1.01 -8.44 0.09
C GLY A 64 1.36 -9.92 0.17
N CYS A 65 0.37 -10.75 0.52
CA CYS A 65 0.55 -12.21 0.61
C CYS A 65 0.20 -12.94 -0.69
N PHE A 66 -0.97 -12.67 -1.28
CA PHE A 66 -1.41 -13.38 -2.48
C PHE A 66 -0.77 -12.83 -3.76
N ILE A 67 -0.79 -11.50 -3.93
CA ILE A 67 0.03 -10.79 -4.90
C ILE A 67 1.22 -10.18 -4.16
N SER A 68 2.43 -10.58 -4.52
CA SER A 68 3.66 -10.11 -3.88
C SER A 68 4.43 -9.14 -4.77
N MET A 69 5.27 -8.30 -4.17
CA MET A 69 6.11 -7.37 -4.92
C MET A 69 7.21 -8.13 -5.68
N GLN A 70 7.54 -7.70 -6.90
CA GLN A 70 8.64 -8.28 -7.67
C GLN A 70 10.00 -7.82 -7.12
N ASN A 71 10.14 -6.51 -6.89
CA ASN A 71 11.35 -5.88 -6.37
C ASN A 71 11.03 -5.08 -5.10
N TRP A 72 12.06 -4.81 -4.28
CA TRP A 72 11.91 -3.96 -3.07
C TRP A 72 11.49 -2.53 -3.39
N SER A 73 11.85 -2.02 -4.57
CA SER A 73 11.40 -0.70 -5.05
C SER A 73 9.88 -0.62 -5.28
N ASP A 74 9.20 -1.76 -5.43
CA ASP A 74 7.75 -1.84 -5.65
C ASP A 74 6.97 -2.01 -4.34
N MET A 75 7.62 -1.93 -3.17
CA MET A 75 6.97 -2.11 -1.86
C MET A 75 5.80 -1.14 -1.65
N TRP A 76 5.94 0.10 -2.15
CA TRP A 76 4.92 1.15 -2.05
C TRP A 76 3.61 0.72 -2.71
N LEU A 77 3.66 -0.11 -3.75
CA LEU A 77 2.49 -0.52 -4.54
C LEU A 77 1.57 -1.42 -3.72
N ASN A 78 2.11 -2.48 -3.11
CA ASN A 78 1.32 -3.43 -2.31
C ASN A 78 0.69 -2.75 -1.10
N LYS A 79 1.47 -1.94 -0.38
CA LYS A 79 0.99 -1.21 0.80
C LYS A 79 0.04 -0.07 0.41
N GLY A 80 0.28 0.61 -0.71
CA GLY A 80 -0.61 1.64 -1.23
C GLY A 80 -1.98 1.09 -1.64
N ILE A 81 -2.02 -0.03 -2.37
CA ILE A 81 -3.28 -0.67 -2.78
C ILE A 81 -4.06 -1.18 -1.56
N SER A 82 -3.40 -1.86 -0.61
CA SER A 82 -4.07 -2.37 0.58
C SER A 82 -4.65 -1.24 1.44
N GLN A 83 -3.89 -0.16 1.69
CA GLN A 83 -4.41 1.01 2.40
C GLN A 83 -5.55 1.72 1.66
N TYR A 84 -5.47 1.79 0.34
CA TYR A 84 -6.55 2.34 -0.48
C TYR A 84 -7.84 1.51 -0.36
N LEU A 85 -7.75 0.19 -0.42
CA LEU A 85 -8.90 -0.71 -0.23
C LEU A 85 -9.48 -0.60 1.19
N CYS A 86 -8.62 -0.48 2.20
CA CYS A 86 -9.04 -0.19 3.57
C CYS A 86 -9.80 1.16 3.64
N GLY A 87 -9.29 2.20 2.99
CA GLY A 87 -9.95 3.50 2.87
C GLY A 87 -11.35 3.41 2.24
N LEU A 88 -11.52 2.62 1.17
CA LEU A 88 -12.83 2.37 0.55
C LEU A 88 -13.80 1.67 1.52
N TYR A 89 -13.31 0.70 2.30
CA TYR A 89 -14.10 0.06 3.36
C TYR A 89 -14.51 1.07 4.44
N CYS A 90 -13.57 1.87 4.95
CA CYS A 90 -13.84 2.90 5.95
C CYS A 90 -14.86 3.93 5.46
N LYS A 91 -14.76 4.36 4.19
CA LYS A 91 -15.73 5.27 3.56
C LYS A 91 -17.15 4.67 3.53
N LYS A 92 -17.28 3.36 3.28
CA LYS A 92 -18.57 2.65 3.25
C LYS A 92 -19.14 2.40 4.66
N CYS A 93 -18.29 2.06 5.63
CA CYS A 93 -18.73 1.64 6.97
C CYS A 93 -18.84 2.79 7.99
N PHE A 94 -17.93 3.75 7.96
CA PHE A 94 -17.87 4.86 8.93
C PHE A 94 -18.34 6.20 8.35
N GLY A 95 -18.54 6.25 7.03
CA GLY A 95 -19.05 7.41 6.33
C GLY A 95 -17.96 8.30 5.71
N ASN A 96 -18.41 9.19 4.85
CA ASN A 96 -17.52 9.98 3.99
C ASN A 96 -16.77 11.09 4.75
N ASN A 97 -17.33 11.62 5.84
CA ASN A 97 -16.69 12.69 6.62
C ASN A 97 -15.46 12.16 7.36
N GLU A 98 -15.59 11.01 8.01
CA GLU A 98 -14.48 10.34 8.69
C GLU A 98 -13.37 9.99 7.71
N TYR A 99 -13.73 9.42 6.54
CA TYR A 99 -12.76 9.16 5.48
C TYR A 99 -12.02 10.43 5.01
N ARG A 100 -12.72 11.56 4.85
CA ARG A 100 -12.09 12.84 4.48
C ARG A 100 -11.13 13.34 5.55
N TYR A 101 -11.52 13.23 6.82
CA TYR A 101 -10.66 13.57 7.95
C TYR A 101 -9.40 12.70 7.96
N TRP A 102 -9.56 11.38 7.81
CA TRP A 102 -8.44 10.44 7.74
C TRP A 102 -7.46 10.79 6.62
N VAL A 103 -7.95 11.09 5.41
CA VAL A 103 -7.09 11.47 4.29
C VAL A 103 -6.40 12.82 4.52
N GLN A 104 -7.08 13.79 5.12
CA GLN A 104 -6.47 15.07 5.49
C GLN A 104 -5.36 14.87 6.53
N SER A 105 -5.58 14.03 7.54
CA SER A 105 -4.60 13.70 8.56
C SER A 105 -3.38 13.01 7.94
N MET A 106 -3.57 12.02 7.05
CA MET A 106 -2.47 11.40 6.33
C MET A 106 -1.64 12.39 5.50
N LEU A 107 -2.31 13.33 4.83
CA LEU A 107 -1.64 14.38 4.07
C LEU A 107 -0.79 15.29 4.97
N GLN A 108 -1.35 15.73 6.10
CA GLN A 108 -0.62 16.55 7.07
C GLN A 108 0.60 15.83 7.63
N ASP A 109 0.50 14.53 7.89
CA ASP A 109 1.63 13.74 8.40
C ASP A 109 2.75 13.60 7.36
N VAL A 110 2.41 13.40 6.09
CA VAL A 110 3.40 13.37 5.01
C VAL A 110 4.07 14.73 4.84
N VAL A 111 3.30 15.83 4.86
CA VAL A 111 3.84 17.19 4.75
C VAL A 111 4.81 17.49 5.91
N LYS A 112 4.41 17.19 7.16
CA LYS A 112 5.28 17.37 8.33
C LYS A 112 6.58 16.59 8.21
N TYR A 113 6.52 15.37 7.67
CA TYR A 113 7.70 14.55 7.45
C TYR A 113 8.60 15.16 6.36
N GLU A 114 8.03 15.56 5.23
CA GLU A 114 8.78 16.13 4.10
C GLU A 114 9.41 17.49 4.44
N GLU A 115 8.77 18.30 5.28
CA GLU A 115 9.33 19.57 5.81
C GLU A 115 10.54 19.35 6.72
N GLN A 116 10.55 18.27 7.52
CA GLN A 116 11.60 18.00 8.50
C GLN A 116 12.79 17.22 7.93
N PHE A 117 12.52 16.21 7.11
CA PHE A 117 13.50 15.21 6.68
C PHE A 117 13.75 15.18 5.17
N GLY A 118 12.97 15.92 4.39
CA GLY A 118 13.09 15.97 2.93
C GLY A 118 12.15 15.01 2.19
N GLY A 119 12.21 15.04 0.86
CA GLY A 119 11.25 14.34 -0.01
C GLY A 119 11.32 12.82 0.07
N ILE A 120 10.16 12.16 -0.01
CA ILE A 120 10.04 10.71 -0.04
C ILE A 120 10.03 10.21 -1.49
N VAL A 121 10.88 9.24 -1.82
CA VAL A 121 10.96 8.61 -3.15
C VAL A 121 10.22 7.27 -3.11
N LEU A 122 9.24 7.08 -4.00
CA LEU A 122 8.41 5.87 -4.03
C LEU A 122 9.08 4.71 -4.77
N ASP A 123 9.70 4.99 -5.92
CA ASP A 123 10.46 4.02 -6.70
C ASP A 123 11.91 4.52 -6.86
N PRO A 124 12.88 3.96 -6.12
CA PRO A 124 14.29 4.31 -6.23
C PRO A 124 14.97 3.79 -7.52
N SER A 125 14.29 2.95 -8.30
CA SER A 125 14.86 2.27 -9.48
C SER A 125 14.76 3.09 -10.76
N GLN A 126 13.81 4.02 -10.85
CA GLN A 126 13.68 4.93 -11.97
C GLN A 126 14.20 6.33 -11.62
N PRO A 127 14.95 6.98 -12.53
CA PRO A 127 15.30 8.38 -12.35
C PRO A 127 14.00 9.21 -12.30
N PRO A 128 13.91 10.24 -11.42
CA PRO A 128 12.73 11.07 -11.32
C PRO A 128 12.40 11.70 -12.68
N ALA A 129 11.12 11.75 -13.01
CA ALA A 129 10.66 12.38 -14.24
C ALA A 129 11.20 13.83 -14.31
N PRO A 130 11.73 14.26 -15.48
CA PRO A 130 12.21 15.63 -15.63
C PRO A 130 11.06 16.59 -15.32
N LEU A 131 11.35 17.62 -14.52
CA LEU A 131 10.40 18.69 -14.23
C LEU A 131 9.90 19.29 -15.56
N PRO A 132 8.60 19.62 -15.70
CA PRO A 132 8.09 20.26 -16.90
C PRO A 132 8.64 21.69 -16.96
N VAL A 133 9.81 21.85 -17.59
CA VAL A 133 10.40 23.15 -17.91
C VAL A 133 10.08 23.49 -19.36
N GLY A 134 9.70 24.74 -19.62
CA GLY A 134 9.46 25.25 -20.97
C GLY A 134 10.68 25.03 -21.87
N SER A 135 10.44 24.92 -23.16
CA SER A 135 11.32 24.43 -24.23
C SER A 135 12.70 25.09 -24.40
N ASN A 136 13.11 26.03 -23.54
CA ASN A 136 14.33 26.82 -23.69
C ASN A 136 15.32 26.78 -22.51
N SER A 137 15.15 25.90 -21.51
CA SER A 137 16.18 25.72 -20.48
C SER A 137 16.93 24.39 -20.67
N VAL A 138 18.20 24.50 -21.07
CA VAL A 138 19.16 23.40 -21.11
C VAL A 138 19.21 22.76 -19.72
N GLN A 139 18.91 21.46 -19.64
CA GLN A 139 19.01 20.72 -18.38
C GLN A 139 20.46 20.68 -17.92
N PRO A 140 20.78 21.03 -16.66
CA PRO A 140 21.99 20.56 -16.05
C PRO A 140 21.85 19.04 -15.87
N TYR A 141 22.33 18.27 -16.85
CA TYR A 141 22.83 16.93 -16.63
C TYR A 141 23.77 17.03 -15.41
N ASN A 142 23.44 16.31 -14.33
CA ASN A 142 23.98 16.44 -12.96
C ASN A 142 23.18 17.32 -11.98
N LEU A 143 21.88 17.07 -11.83
CA LEU A 143 21.40 16.86 -10.46
C LEU A 143 21.86 15.45 -10.06
N LYS A 144 23.13 15.31 -9.68
CA LYS A 144 23.51 14.28 -8.71
C LYS A 144 22.44 14.37 -7.64
N HIS A 145 21.72 13.29 -7.39
CA HIS A 145 20.70 13.25 -6.35
C HIS A 145 21.22 14.07 -5.17
N ASN A 146 20.52 15.16 -4.84
CA ASN A 146 20.41 15.56 -3.45
C ASN A 146 19.73 14.37 -2.77
N GLU A 147 20.46 13.27 -2.55
CA GLU A 147 20.30 12.48 -1.34
C GLU A 147 20.66 13.48 -0.24
N GLU A 148 19.72 14.37 0.08
CA GLU A 148 19.81 15.21 1.26
C GLU A 148 19.82 14.24 2.43
N LYS A 149 21.04 13.82 2.80
CA LYS A 149 21.43 13.26 4.09
C LYS A 149 20.44 12.29 4.73
N PHE A 150 19.87 11.34 3.99
CA PHE A 150 19.32 10.17 4.66
C PHE A 150 20.50 9.37 5.20
N TYR A 151 20.61 9.27 6.53
CA TYR A 151 21.65 8.49 7.20
C TYR A 151 21.63 7.00 6.76
N PHE A 152 20.47 6.53 6.31
CA PHE A 152 20.27 5.18 5.82
C PHE A 152 19.93 5.14 4.33
N SER A 153 20.49 4.14 3.63
CA SER A 153 20.20 3.94 2.21
C SER A 153 18.76 3.52 1.98
N ILE A 154 18.12 4.13 0.97
CA ILE A 154 16.75 3.84 0.55
C ILE A 154 16.67 2.56 -0.31
N ARG A 155 17.82 2.03 -0.74
CA ARG A 155 17.90 0.86 -1.64
C ARG A 155 17.60 -0.46 -0.95
N ASN A 156 17.88 -0.56 0.35
CA ASN A 156 17.71 -1.79 1.13
C ASN A 156 16.60 -1.60 2.17
N LEU A 157 15.63 -2.53 2.20
CA LEU A 157 14.53 -2.50 3.16
C LEU A 157 15.01 -2.51 4.62
N HIS A 158 16.04 -3.29 4.92
CA HIS A 158 16.56 -3.46 6.27
C HIS A 158 17.30 -2.23 6.81
N THR A 159 17.66 -1.28 5.95
CA THR A 159 18.28 -0.03 6.39
C THR A 159 17.27 1.10 6.52
N LEU A 160 16.06 0.96 6.00
CA LEU A 160 15.07 2.03 6.04
C LEU A 160 14.64 2.36 7.48
N SER A 161 14.58 3.66 7.79
CA SER A 161 14.03 4.12 9.05
C SER A 161 12.53 3.78 9.15
N PRO A 162 12.03 3.30 10.30
CA PRO A 162 10.60 3.04 10.50
C PRO A 162 9.73 4.29 10.21
N MET A 163 10.22 5.48 10.56
CA MET A 163 9.52 6.74 10.28
C MET A 163 9.38 6.99 8.78
N TYR A 164 10.42 6.66 8.00
CA TYR A 164 10.39 6.75 6.54
C TYR A 164 9.38 5.76 5.96
N ILE A 165 9.36 4.52 6.45
CA ILE A 165 8.43 3.47 5.98
C ILE A 165 6.97 3.89 6.22
N LEU A 166 6.66 4.44 7.40
CA LEU A 166 5.31 4.92 7.71
C LEU A 166 4.89 6.07 6.80
N ALA A 167 5.78 7.03 6.56
CA ALA A 167 5.51 8.16 5.66
C ALA A 167 5.37 7.68 4.20
N LEU A 168 6.19 6.72 3.78
CA LEU A 168 6.11 6.06 2.47
C LEU A 168 4.75 5.40 2.24
N HIS A 169 4.23 4.65 3.22
CA HIS A 169 2.92 4.01 3.12
C HIS A 169 1.80 5.04 2.96
N LYS A 170 1.80 6.08 3.81
CA LYS A 170 0.82 7.18 3.73
C LYS A 170 0.87 7.87 2.37
N LYS A 171 2.06 8.17 1.86
CA LYS A 171 2.26 8.77 0.55
C LYS A 171 1.78 7.85 -0.58
N ALA A 172 2.04 6.55 -0.49
CA ALA A 172 1.55 5.57 -1.46
C ALA A 172 0.01 5.54 -1.54
N CYS A 173 -0.68 5.58 -0.39
CA CYS A 173 -2.14 5.67 -0.35
C CYS A 173 -2.66 6.95 -1.01
N LEU A 174 -2.00 8.10 -0.79
CA LEU A 174 -2.36 9.37 -1.43
C LEU A 174 -2.15 9.33 -2.94
N VAL A 175 -1.08 8.70 -3.42
CA VAL A 175 -0.84 8.49 -4.85
C VAL A 175 -1.92 7.61 -5.48
N MET A 176 -2.34 6.52 -4.81
CA MET A 176 -3.47 5.71 -5.28
C MET A 176 -4.77 6.51 -5.41
N ARG A 177 -5.03 7.41 -4.46
CA ARG A 177 -6.18 8.32 -4.55
C ARG A 177 -6.05 9.33 -5.70
N MET A 178 -4.85 9.83 -5.98
CA MET A 178 -4.64 10.70 -7.14
C MET A 178 -4.89 9.94 -8.46
N LEU A 179 -4.48 8.67 -8.53
CA LEU A 179 -4.79 7.80 -9.67
C LEU A 179 -6.30 7.56 -9.80
N GLU A 180 -7.00 7.29 -8.69
CA GLU A 180 -8.47 7.18 -8.66
C GLU A 180 -9.14 8.42 -9.26
N HIS A 181 -8.72 9.62 -8.88
CA HIS A 181 -9.29 10.86 -9.40
C HIS A 181 -8.98 11.11 -10.89
N ARG A 182 -7.88 10.56 -11.43
CA ARG A 182 -7.48 10.76 -12.83
C ARG A 182 -8.11 9.74 -13.78
N ILE A 183 -8.16 8.48 -13.38
CA ILE A 183 -8.61 7.37 -14.22
C ILE A 183 -10.09 7.06 -13.95
N GLY A 184 -10.54 7.23 -12.70
CA GLY A 184 -11.85 6.82 -12.23
C GLY A 184 -11.78 5.55 -11.39
N GLN A 185 -12.65 5.49 -10.37
CA GLN A 185 -12.68 4.39 -9.40
C GLN A 185 -13.00 3.04 -10.05
N GLU A 186 -13.95 2.98 -11.00
CA GLU A 186 -14.39 1.74 -11.63
C GLU A 186 -13.27 1.07 -12.44
N LEU A 187 -12.59 1.84 -13.28
CA LEU A 187 -11.46 1.36 -14.09
C LEU A 187 -10.30 0.89 -13.20
N LEU A 188 -9.99 1.63 -12.12
CA LEU A 188 -8.95 1.21 -11.17
C LEU A 188 -9.30 -0.13 -10.49
N LEU A 189 -10.56 -0.31 -10.09
CA LEU A 189 -11.03 -1.59 -9.53
C LEU A 189 -11.00 -2.72 -10.57
N GLN A 190 -11.28 -2.44 -11.84
CA GLN A 190 -11.14 -3.42 -12.92
C GLN A 190 -9.68 -3.89 -13.07
N VAL A 191 -8.71 -2.97 -12.98
CA VAL A 191 -7.29 -3.32 -13.01
C VAL A 191 -6.93 -4.24 -11.83
N PHE A 192 -7.35 -3.90 -10.60
CA PHE A 192 -7.10 -4.76 -9.42
C PHE A 192 -7.73 -6.14 -9.56
N ASN A 193 -8.98 -6.21 -10.03
CA ASN A 193 -9.67 -7.49 -10.24
C ASN A 193 -9.00 -8.34 -11.33
N LYS A 194 -8.49 -7.71 -12.40
CA LYS A 194 -7.73 -8.38 -13.46
C LYS A 194 -6.44 -8.99 -12.90
N GLN A 195 -5.68 -8.25 -12.10
CA GLN A 195 -4.44 -8.76 -11.48
C GLN A 195 -4.73 -9.94 -10.54
N LEU A 196 -5.77 -9.83 -9.70
CA LEU A 196 -6.19 -10.92 -8.81
C LEU A 196 -6.65 -12.17 -9.58
N SER A 197 -7.35 -12.01 -10.71
CA SER A 197 -7.77 -13.13 -11.55
C SER A 197 -6.58 -13.83 -12.22
N LEU A 198 -5.61 -13.06 -12.72
CA LEU A 198 -4.37 -13.60 -13.28
C LEU A 198 -3.57 -14.36 -12.22
N ALA A 199 -3.43 -13.81 -11.02
CA ALA A 199 -2.77 -14.47 -9.89
C ALA A 199 -3.51 -15.75 -9.46
N ALA A 200 -4.84 -15.74 -9.42
CA ALA A 200 -5.66 -16.92 -9.12
C ALA A 200 -5.50 -18.05 -10.14
N ASN A 201 -5.47 -17.72 -11.43
CA ASN A 201 -5.22 -18.69 -12.47
C ASN A 201 -3.80 -19.25 -12.39
N ALA A 202 -2.81 -18.42 -12.07
CA ALA A 202 -1.42 -18.86 -11.90
C ALA A 202 -1.26 -19.79 -10.68
N ALA A 203 -1.91 -19.49 -9.57
CA ALA A 203 -1.81 -20.26 -8.33
C ALA A 203 -2.36 -21.70 -8.45
N GLN A 204 -3.31 -21.95 -9.36
CA GLN A 204 -3.86 -23.28 -9.59
C GLN A 204 -2.98 -24.17 -10.47
N GLN A 205 -2.00 -23.59 -11.16
CA GLN A 205 -1.14 -24.32 -12.08
C GLN A 205 0.11 -24.88 -11.41
N LYS A 206 0.63 -25.97 -11.98
CA LYS A 206 1.89 -26.58 -11.54
C LYS A 206 3.06 -25.62 -11.75
N ILE A 207 4.02 -25.62 -10.81
CA ILE A 207 5.23 -24.78 -10.79
C ILE A 207 5.91 -24.62 -12.17
N GLY A 208 5.93 -25.68 -12.98
CA GLY A 208 6.63 -25.70 -14.28
C GLY A 208 5.97 -24.92 -15.43
N SER A 209 4.83 -24.26 -15.24
CA SER A 209 4.13 -23.53 -16.31
C SER A 209 4.70 -22.13 -16.59
N GLY A 210 5.59 -21.61 -15.73
CA GLY A 210 6.16 -20.27 -15.85
C GLY A 210 5.16 -19.12 -15.59
N LEU A 211 3.90 -19.43 -15.30
CA LEU A 211 2.83 -18.45 -15.11
C LEU A 211 2.79 -17.84 -13.70
N TRP A 212 3.62 -18.34 -12.78
CA TRP A 212 3.75 -17.82 -11.41
C TRP A 212 4.27 -16.38 -11.36
N GLY A 213 4.89 -15.89 -12.44
CA GLY A 213 5.24 -14.47 -12.57
C GLY A 213 4.03 -13.54 -12.50
N HIS A 214 2.81 -14.02 -12.79
CA HIS A 214 1.58 -13.25 -12.64
C HIS A 214 1.13 -13.05 -11.19
N MET A 215 1.74 -13.74 -10.22
CA MET A 215 1.55 -13.47 -8.79
C MET A 215 2.46 -12.34 -8.29
N LEU A 216 3.41 -11.90 -9.12
CA LEU A 216 4.28 -10.78 -8.81
C LEU A 216 3.75 -9.51 -9.46
N ILE A 217 3.77 -8.41 -8.70
CA ILE A 217 3.43 -7.08 -9.18
C ILE A 217 4.66 -6.19 -9.12
N SER A 218 4.89 -5.46 -10.21
CA SER A 218 5.89 -4.39 -10.29
C SER A 218 5.27 -3.11 -10.80
N THR A 219 5.90 -1.98 -10.49
CA THR A 219 5.45 -0.66 -10.93
C THR A 219 5.31 -0.61 -12.46
N ASN A 220 6.22 -1.25 -13.20
CA ASN A 220 6.16 -1.33 -14.67
C ASN A 220 4.98 -2.13 -15.20
N VAL A 221 4.65 -3.26 -14.55
CA VAL A 221 3.50 -4.09 -14.97
C VAL A 221 2.20 -3.37 -14.62
N PHE A 222 2.15 -2.69 -13.49
CA PHE A 222 1.00 -1.94 -13.03
C PHE A 222 0.72 -0.71 -13.91
N THR A 223 1.75 0.08 -14.25
CA THR A 223 1.60 1.24 -15.15
C THR A 223 1.20 0.86 -16.57
N LYS A 224 1.61 -0.31 -17.06
CA LYS A 224 1.15 -0.86 -18.34
C LYS A 224 -0.28 -1.39 -18.30
N ALA A 225 -0.80 -1.70 -17.12
CA ALA A 225 -2.14 -2.25 -16.94
C ALA A 225 -3.22 -1.17 -16.75
N ILE A 226 -2.80 0.03 -16.33
CA ILE A 226 -3.60 1.26 -16.29
C ILE A 226 -3.66 1.87 -17.70
#